data_AF-L9Z395-F1
#
_entry.id   AF-L9Z395-F1
#
_cell.length_a   1.000
_cell.length_b   1.000
_cell.length_c   1.000
_cell.angle_alpha   90.00
_cell.angle_beta   90.00
_cell.angle_gamma   90.00
#
_symmetry.space_group_name_H-M   'P 1'
#
loop_
_entity.id
_entity.type
_entity.pdbx_description
1 polymer ?
#
loop_
_entity_poly.entity_id
_entity_poly.type
_entity_poly.pdbx_seq_one_letter_code
_entity_poly.pdbx_strand_id
1 'polypeptide(L)'
;MARSDSPIRTLFDAQRTAVKQSQQLLKQGMTAQRTVDTMVGTGLTGQESLQRYQLEVAQAATHGTLSAMAAMLPGDDATEANQAVDESFEQLKRTHAAVYDMLERDLEQGVDATDELDAAFVDALDDQTDQLLEMTEAVEDRTVETVDELTGHLHDQLDQTRELQDRLEEQLERQTDDVEALLERQAEGIEQFQQQLTEQAEAVTREIPIQGTNESHTAIETDPEHTLESVAGIDAETRDKLSAAGIATVDDLIRAGPEAVAEAADISETRAEDWIEQAQA
;
A
#
# COMPACT_ATOMS: atom_id res chain seq x y z
N MET A 1 -8.43 -14.30 29.27
CA MET A 1 -8.36 -14.45 27.81
C MET A 1 -9.76 -14.23 27.28
N ALA A 2 -10.00 -13.10 26.63
CA ALA A 2 -11.27 -12.86 25.96
C ALA A 2 -11.34 -13.85 24.80
N ARG A 3 -12.19 -14.88 24.92
CA ARG A 3 -12.62 -15.66 23.77
C ARG A 3 -13.30 -14.66 22.84
N SER A 4 -12.74 -14.44 21.67
CA SER A 4 -13.29 -13.52 20.70
C SER A 4 -14.72 -13.95 20.38
N ASP A 5 -15.71 -13.14 20.78
CA ASP A 5 -17.08 -13.21 20.27
C ASP A 5 -17.02 -12.84 18.79
N SER A 6 -16.53 -13.77 17.95
CA SER A 6 -16.58 -13.58 16.51
C SER A 6 -18.06 -13.43 16.12
N PRO A 7 -18.42 -12.40 15.34
CA PRO A 7 -19.80 -12.21 14.86
C PRO A 7 -20.36 -13.47 14.20
N ILE A 8 -19.48 -14.26 13.58
CA ILE A 8 -19.77 -15.55 12.96
C ILE A 8 -20.24 -16.56 14.03
N ARG A 9 -19.53 -16.64 15.16
CA ARG A 9 -19.88 -17.53 16.27
C ARG A 9 -21.25 -17.22 16.86
N THR A 10 -21.57 -15.93 16.99
CA THR A 10 -22.89 -15.47 17.46
C THR A 10 -24.02 -15.91 16.54
N LEU A 11 -23.80 -15.89 15.22
CA LEU A 11 -24.79 -16.34 14.23
C LEU A 11 -25.03 -17.86 14.32
N PHE A 12 -23.97 -18.66 14.45
CA PHE A 12 -24.09 -20.11 14.63
C PHE A 12 -24.79 -20.48 15.95
N ASP A 13 -24.52 -19.75 17.04
CA ASP A 13 -25.23 -19.94 18.31
C ASP A 13 -26.73 -19.60 18.22
N ALA A 14 -27.08 -18.54 17.49
CA ALA A 14 -28.47 -18.20 17.25
C ALA A 14 -29.19 -19.30 16.44
N GLN A 15 -28.52 -19.84 15.41
CA GLN A 15 -29.03 -20.96 14.62
C GLN A 15 -29.25 -22.21 15.47
N ARG A 16 -28.23 -22.60 16.27
CA ARG A 16 -28.30 -23.75 17.20
C ARG A 16 -29.48 -23.63 18.17
N THR A 17 -29.66 -22.43 18.72
CA THR A 17 -30.76 -22.14 19.65
C THR A 17 -32.12 -22.29 18.96
N ALA A 18 -32.28 -21.76 17.75
CA ALA A 18 -33.52 -21.87 16.98
C ALA A 18 -33.85 -23.32 16.62
N VAL A 19 -32.85 -24.12 16.22
CA VAL A 19 -33.02 -25.55 15.90
C VAL A 19 -33.48 -26.33 17.13
N LYS A 20 -32.79 -26.19 18.28
CA LYS A 20 -33.19 -26.84 19.54
C LYS A 20 -34.59 -26.43 20.01
N GLN A 21 -34.94 -25.15 19.85
CA GLN A 21 -36.27 -24.67 20.20
C GLN A 21 -37.35 -25.26 19.30
N SER A 22 -37.10 -25.37 17.99
CA SER A 22 -38.03 -25.99 17.03
C SER A 22 -38.26 -27.47 17.32
N GLN A 23 -37.18 -28.20 17.62
CA GLN A 23 -37.22 -29.60 18.03
C GLN A 23 -38.04 -29.78 19.31
N GLN A 24 -37.84 -28.92 20.31
CA GLN A 24 -38.59 -28.99 21.56
C GLN A 24 -40.09 -28.68 21.36
N LEU A 25 -40.43 -27.75 20.47
CA LEU A 25 -41.82 -27.48 20.08
C LEU A 25 -42.45 -28.65 19.33
N LEU A 26 -41.70 -29.33 18.46
CA LEU A 26 -42.17 -30.53 17.77
C LEU A 26 -42.44 -31.68 18.77
N LYS A 27 -41.51 -31.92 19.70
CA LYS A 27 -41.65 -32.91 20.79
C LYS A 27 -42.87 -32.62 21.66
N GLN A 28 -43.08 -31.36 22.02
CA GLN A 28 -44.27 -30.91 22.75
C GLN A 28 -45.55 -31.06 21.93
N GLY A 29 -45.50 -30.75 20.63
CA GLY A 29 -46.61 -30.89 19.69
C GLY A 29 -47.05 -32.34 19.52
N MET A 30 -46.10 -33.27 19.31
CA MET A 30 -46.35 -34.71 19.21
C MET A 30 -46.89 -35.30 20.53
N THR A 31 -46.38 -34.83 21.68
CA THR A 31 -46.94 -35.20 22.99
C THR A 31 -48.37 -34.67 23.17
N ALA A 32 -48.68 -33.50 22.61
CA ALA A 32 -50.03 -32.91 22.60
C ALA A 32 -50.95 -33.51 21.51
N GLN A 33 -50.40 -34.28 20.57
CA GLN A 33 -51.06 -34.79 19.36
C GLN A 33 -51.98 -35.99 19.59
N ARG A 34 -52.24 -36.40 20.84
CA ARG A 34 -53.46 -37.18 21.13
C ARG A 34 -54.76 -36.39 20.86
N THR A 35 -54.71 -35.17 20.31
CA THR A 35 -55.91 -34.34 20.07
C THR A 35 -55.91 -33.46 18.79
N VAL A 36 -54.86 -33.39 17.95
CA VAL A 36 -54.87 -32.47 16.78
C VAL A 36 -54.30 -33.10 15.51
N ASP A 37 -55.20 -33.44 14.59
CA ASP A 37 -55.01 -34.45 13.54
C ASP A 37 -54.67 -33.89 12.14
N THR A 38 -54.32 -32.59 11.96
CA THR A 38 -54.26 -32.04 10.57
C THR A 38 -53.32 -30.85 10.30
N MET A 39 -52.31 -30.54 11.13
CA MET A 39 -51.45 -29.35 10.89
C MET A 39 -49.95 -29.61 10.65
N VAL A 40 -49.51 -30.85 10.46
CA VAL A 40 -48.06 -31.16 10.45
C VAL A 40 -47.43 -31.09 9.05
N GLY A 41 -48.14 -31.44 7.97
CA GLY A 41 -47.56 -31.54 6.62
C GLY A 41 -47.05 -30.24 6.00
N THR A 42 -47.67 -29.09 6.33
CA THR A 42 -47.29 -27.78 5.74
C THR A 42 -46.14 -27.09 6.47
N GLY A 43 -45.77 -27.55 7.68
CA GLY A 43 -44.71 -26.95 8.48
C GLY A 43 -43.30 -27.32 8.02
N LEU A 44 -43.12 -28.56 7.53
CA LEU A 44 -41.80 -29.11 7.23
C LEU A 44 -41.18 -28.55 5.95
N THR A 45 -41.96 -28.42 4.88
CA THR A 45 -41.52 -27.80 3.61
C THR A 45 -41.23 -26.30 3.77
N GLY A 46 -41.99 -25.62 4.63
CA GLY A 46 -41.73 -24.22 5.00
C GLY A 46 -40.47 -24.04 5.85
N GLN A 47 -40.09 -25.05 6.62
CA GLN A 47 -38.93 -25.00 7.51
C GLN A 47 -37.61 -25.27 6.76
N GLU A 48 -37.59 -26.23 5.83
CA GLU A 48 -36.42 -26.53 4.99
C GLU A 48 -35.97 -25.31 4.17
N SER A 49 -36.93 -24.66 3.50
CA SER A 49 -36.66 -23.47 2.67
C SER A 49 -36.13 -22.28 3.48
N LEU A 50 -36.64 -22.09 4.70
CA LEU A 50 -36.15 -21.05 5.61
C LEU A 50 -34.74 -21.33 6.13
N GLN A 51 -34.43 -22.58 6.48
CA GLN A 51 -33.10 -22.95 6.95
C GLN A 51 -32.06 -22.91 5.83
N ARG A 52 -32.42 -23.30 4.59
CA ARG A 52 -31.58 -23.11 3.40
C ARG A 52 -31.27 -21.63 3.17
N TYR A 53 -32.28 -20.77 3.25
CA TYR A 53 -32.10 -19.32 3.13
C TYR A 53 -31.18 -18.75 4.22
N GLN A 54 -31.31 -19.21 5.47
CA GLN A 54 -30.42 -18.78 6.57
C GLN A 54 -28.96 -19.17 6.32
N LEU A 55 -28.70 -20.39 5.82
CA LEU A 55 -27.36 -20.83 5.45
C LEU A 55 -26.78 -20.01 4.30
N GLU A 56 -27.58 -19.66 3.30
CA GLU A 56 -27.15 -18.79 2.19
C GLU A 56 -26.80 -17.38 2.68
N VAL A 57 -27.59 -16.82 3.59
CA VAL A 57 -27.29 -15.51 4.21
C VAL A 57 -26.01 -15.58 5.05
N ALA A 58 -25.80 -16.65 5.83
CA ALA A 58 -24.59 -16.84 6.62
C ALA A 58 -23.35 -17.03 5.74
N GLN A 59 -23.46 -17.82 4.66
CA GLN A 59 -22.41 -17.99 3.65
C GLN A 59 -22.08 -16.64 3.01
N ALA A 60 -23.08 -15.86 2.58
CA ALA A 60 -22.89 -14.55 1.98
C ALA A 60 -22.26 -13.54 2.94
N ALA A 61 -22.64 -13.55 4.22
CA ALA A 61 -22.03 -12.71 5.24
C ALA A 61 -20.56 -13.07 5.45
N THR A 62 -20.24 -14.36 5.55
CA THR A 62 -18.86 -14.87 5.70
C THR A 62 -18.01 -14.48 4.50
N HIS A 63 -18.52 -14.67 3.28
CA HIS A 63 -17.85 -14.27 2.05
C HIS A 63 -17.65 -12.74 1.99
N GLY A 64 -18.61 -11.94 2.47
CA GLY A 64 -18.46 -10.49 2.57
C GLY A 64 -17.34 -10.07 3.51
N THR A 65 -17.21 -10.72 4.67
CA THR A 65 -16.11 -10.49 5.61
C THR A 65 -14.76 -10.91 5.02
N LEU A 66 -14.68 -12.11 4.43
CA LEU A 66 -13.47 -12.61 3.79
C LEU A 66 -13.06 -11.76 2.59
N SER A 67 -14.01 -11.29 1.77
CA SER A 67 -13.74 -10.41 0.63
C SER A 67 -13.24 -9.03 1.06
N ALA A 68 -13.77 -8.49 2.16
CA ALA A 68 -13.29 -7.23 2.72
C ALA A 68 -11.84 -7.36 3.24
N MET A 69 -11.50 -8.50 3.85
CA MET A 69 -10.12 -8.83 4.25
C MET A 69 -9.22 -9.08 3.04
N ALA A 70 -9.71 -9.80 2.03
CA ALA A 70 -9.04 -10.06 0.76
C ALA A 70 -8.69 -8.78 -0.01
N ALA A 71 -9.56 -7.78 0.01
CA ALA A 71 -9.30 -6.50 -0.64
C ALA A 71 -8.11 -5.74 -0.03
N MET A 72 -7.71 -6.08 1.19
CA MET A 72 -6.55 -5.52 1.89
C MET A 72 -5.28 -6.37 1.70
N LEU A 73 -5.41 -7.60 1.19
CA LEU A 73 -4.33 -8.56 0.99
C LEU A 73 -4.13 -8.87 -0.51
N PRO A 74 -2.97 -8.56 -1.09
CA PRO A 74 -2.64 -9.05 -2.43
C PRO A 74 -2.23 -10.53 -2.37
N GLY A 75 -3.00 -11.44 -2.98
CA GLY A 75 -2.58 -12.84 -3.12
C GLY A 75 -3.69 -13.87 -3.37
N ASP A 76 -3.27 -15.10 -3.63
CA ASP A 76 -4.15 -16.26 -3.83
C ASP A 76 -4.75 -16.80 -2.51
N ASP A 77 -4.16 -16.47 -1.36
CA ASP A 77 -4.55 -16.98 -0.03
C ASP A 77 -6.01 -16.64 0.33
N ALA A 78 -6.47 -15.46 -0.04
CA ALA A 78 -7.85 -15.06 0.17
C ALA A 78 -8.83 -15.86 -0.71
N THR A 79 -8.39 -16.30 -1.89
CA THR A 79 -9.20 -17.11 -2.80
C THR A 79 -9.34 -18.54 -2.26
N GLU A 80 -8.26 -19.08 -1.70
CA GLU A 80 -8.24 -20.41 -1.09
C GLU A 80 -9.11 -20.47 0.18
N ALA A 81 -9.05 -19.44 1.03
CA ALA A 81 -9.92 -19.31 2.19
C ALA A 81 -11.40 -19.24 1.82
N ASN A 82 -11.75 -18.48 0.77
CA ASN A 82 -13.13 -18.42 0.28
C ASN A 82 -13.60 -19.77 -0.28
N GLN A 83 -12.76 -20.50 -1.02
CA GLN A 83 -13.09 -21.84 -1.52
C GLN A 83 -13.31 -22.84 -0.37
N ALA A 84 -12.46 -22.82 0.65
CA ALA A 84 -12.60 -23.71 1.81
C ALA A 84 -13.90 -23.47 2.58
N VAL A 85 -14.30 -22.20 2.70
CA VAL A 85 -15.59 -21.82 3.31
C VAL A 85 -16.76 -22.25 2.43
N ASP A 86 -16.70 -21.99 1.13
CA ASP A 86 -17.76 -22.38 0.19
C ASP A 86 -17.96 -23.90 0.16
N GLU A 87 -16.90 -24.69 0.14
CA GLU A 87 -16.98 -26.16 0.22
C GLU A 87 -17.64 -26.64 1.52
N SER A 88 -17.31 -26.00 2.64
CA SER A 88 -17.87 -26.32 3.95
C SER A 88 -19.37 -26.01 4.02
N PHE A 89 -19.80 -24.86 3.51
CA PHE A 89 -21.22 -24.50 3.43
C PHE A 89 -21.98 -25.36 2.43
N GLU A 90 -21.39 -25.71 1.28
CA GLU A 90 -21.98 -26.62 0.31
C GLU A 90 -22.19 -28.04 0.87
N GLN A 91 -21.22 -28.53 1.65
CA GLN A 91 -21.35 -29.81 2.34
C GLN A 91 -22.50 -29.76 3.37
N LEU A 92 -22.57 -28.68 4.16
CA LEU A 92 -23.63 -28.48 5.15
C LEU A 92 -25.02 -28.45 4.48
N LYS A 93 -25.19 -27.68 3.40
CA LYS A 93 -26.45 -27.60 2.63
C LYS A 93 -26.86 -28.96 2.06
N ARG A 94 -25.91 -29.75 1.54
CA ARG A 94 -26.18 -31.09 0.99
C ARG A 94 -26.64 -32.06 2.07
N THR A 95 -25.97 -32.10 3.21
CA THR A 95 -26.35 -32.96 4.34
C THR A 95 -27.72 -32.57 4.89
N HIS A 96 -27.96 -31.26 5.06
CA HIS A 96 -29.23 -30.74 5.53
C HIS A 96 -30.39 -31.15 4.61
N ALA A 97 -30.23 -30.99 3.29
CA ALA A 97 -31.22 -31.45 2.31
C ALA A 97 -31.48 -32.97 2.42
N ALA A 98 -30.43 -33.78 2.57
CA ALA A 98 -30.57 -35.23 2.71
C ALA A 98 -31.33 -35.65 3.98
N VAL A 99 -31.15 -34.94 5.09
CA VAL A 99 -31.89 -35.18 6.34
C VAL A 99 -33.36 -34.84 6.19
N TYR A 100 -33.67 -33.68 5.58
CA TYR A 100 -35.06 -33.27 5.36
C TYR A 100 -35.79 -34.20 4.37
N ASP A 101 -35.13 -34.63 3.30
CA ASP A 101 -35.65 -35.64 2.36
C ASP A 101 -35.97 -36.97 3.08
N MET A 102 -35.12 -37.37 4.04
CA MET A 102 -35.31 -38.59 4.82
C MET A 102 -36.51 -38.44 5.77
N LEU A 103 -36.60 -37.31 6.45
CA LEU A 103 -37.70 -36.98 7.34
C LEU A 103 -39.05 -36.92 6.60
N GLU A 104 -39.09 -36.31 5.41
CA GLU A 104 -40.28 -36.25 4.58
C GLU A 104 -40.75 -37.66 4.19
N ARG A 105 -39.83 -38.52 3.73
CA ARG A 105 -40.15 -39.91 3.36
C ARG A 105 -40.62 -40.76 4.54
N ASP A 106 -40.03 -40.58 5.72
CA ASP A 106 -40.43 -41.29 6.94
C ASP A 106 -41.80 -40.83 7.44
N LEU A 107 -42.12 -39.54 7.30
CA LEU A 107 -43.45 -39.03 7.62
C LEU A 107 -44.50 -39.48 6.61
N GLU A 108 -44.19 -39.46 5.31
CA GLU A 108 -45.08 -40.01 4.28
C GLU A 108 -45.36 -41.50 4.48
N GLN A 109 -44.36 -42.28 4.92
CA GLN A 109 -44.53 -43.70 5.26
C GLN A 109 -45.19 -43.94 6.62
N GLY A 110 -44.95 -43.08 7.62
CA GLY A 110 -45.50 -43.17 8.96
C GLY A 110 -46.99 -42.79 9.06
N VAL A 111 -47.51 -42.00 8.12
CA VAL A 111 -48.93 -41.65 8.05
C VAL A 111 -49.84 -42.88 7.86
N ASP A 112 -49.36 -43.94 7.20
CA ASP A 112 -50.10 -45.22 7.06
C ASP A 112 -50.01 -46.14 8.30
N ALA A 113 -49.09 -45.86 9.24
CA ALA A 113 -48.87 -46.58 10.50
C ALA A 113 -49.24 -45.71 11.71
N THR A 114 -50.41 -45.09 11.67
CA THR A 114 -50.81 -43.98 12.55
C THR A 114 -50.92 -44.36 14.05
N ASP A 115 -50.93 -45.64 14.40
CA ASP A 115 -50.96 -46.11 15.80
C ASP A 115 -49.56 -46.32 16.42
N GLU A 116 -48.49 -46.28 15.63
CA GLU A 116 -47.11 -46.62 16.05
C GLU A 116 -46.09 -45.51 15.71
N LEU A 117 -46.57 -44.26 15.57
CA LEU A 117 -45.74 -43.04 15.69
C LEU A 117 -45.30 -42.89 17.16
N ASP A 118 -44.46 -43.83 17.59
CA ASP A 118 -44.02 -44.02 18.96
C ASP A 118 -42.92 -43.02 19.35
N ALA A 119 -42.59 -42.99 20.64
CA ALA A 119 -41.44 -42.25 21.18
C ALA A 119 -40.14 -42.52 20.42
N ALA A 120 -40.02 -43.67 19.76
CA ALA A 120 -38.88 -44.04 18.91
C ALA A 120 -38.66 -43.09 17.71
N PHE A 121 -39.72 -42.57 17.09
CA PHE A 121 -39.58 -41.61 15.99
C PHE A 121 -39.06 -40.26 16.50
N VAL A 122 -39.57 -39.82 17.66
CA VAL A 122 -39.13 -38.59 18.32
C VAL A 122 -37.68 -38.70 18.77
N ASP A 123 -37.27 -39.83 19.33
CA ASP A 123 -35.88 -40.07 19.73
C ASP A 123 -34.94 -40.16 18.52
N ALA A 124 -35.35 -40.81 17.42
CA ALA A 124 -34.56 -40.83 16.19
C ALA A 124 -34.36 -39.43 15.58
N LEU A 125 -35.39 -38.58 15.66
CA LEU A 125 -35.29 -37.17 15.28
C LEU A 125 -34.39 -36.35 16.22
N ASP A 126 -34.39 -36.68 17.51
CA ASP A 126 -33.52 -36.07 18.52
C ASP A 126 -32.06 -36.34 18.17
N ASP A 127 -31.73 -37.63 17.99
CA ASP A 127 -30.39 -38.10 17.63
C ASP A 127 -29.91 -37.50 16.30
N GLN A 128 -30.77 -37.44 15.28
CA GLN A 128 -30.42 -36.88 13.97
C GLN A 128 -30.19 -35.36 14.02
N THR A 129 -30.94 -34.64 14.85
CA THR A 129 -30.76 -33.20 15.07
C THR A 129 -29.46 -32.93 15.83
N ASP A 130 -29.16 -33.71 16.86
CA ASP A 130 -27.90 -33.60 17.60
C ASP A 130 -26.69 -33.88 16.69
N GLN A 131 -26.77 -34.90 15.83
CA GLN A 131 -25.73 -35.17 14.83
C GLN A 131 -25.52 -34.00 13.86
N LEU A 132 -26.61 -33.36 13.41
CA LEU A 132 -26.52 -32.16 12.57
C LEU A 132 -25.85 -31.01 13.33
N LEU A 133 -26.23 -30.77 14.59
CA LEU A 133 -25.65 -29.70 15.40
C LEU A 133 -24.14 -29.91 15.63
N GLU A 134 -23.71 -31.14 15.89
CA GLU A 134 -22.29 -31.49 16.05
C GLU A 134 -21.51 -31.25 14.75
N MET A 135 -22.08 -31.62 13.60
CA MET A 135 -21.46 -31.33 12.31
C MET A 135 -21.39 -29.82 12.02
N THR A 136 -22.41 -29.06 12.43
CA THR A 136 -22.44 -27.61 12.25
C THR A 136 -21.42 -26.91 13.16
N GLU A 137 -21.21 -27.42 14.37
CA GLU A 137 -20.16 -26.97 15.30
C GLU A 137 -18.76 -27.23 14.71
N ALA A 138 -18.52 -28.37 14.07
CA ALA A 138 -17.25 -28.63 13.38
C ALA A 138 -17.00 -27.65 12.22
N VAL A 139 -18.05 -27.24 11.50
CA VAL A 139 -17.95 -26.21 10.45
C VAL A 139 -17.74 -24.82 11.05
N GLU A 140 -18.42 -24.49 12.15
CA GLU A 140 -18.23 -23.25 12.91
C GLU A 140 -16.76 -23.11 13.33
N ASP A 141 -16.21 -24.13 14.02
CA ASP A 141 -14.85 -24.09 14.52
C ASP A 141 -13.83 -23.91 13.38
N ARG A 142 -14.02 -24.64 12.27
CA ARG A 142 -13.15 -24.50 11.08
C ARG A 142 -13.24 -23.10 10.46
N THR A 143 -14.44 -22.54 10.37
CA THR A 143 -14.65 -21.20 9.81
C THR A 143 -14.04 -20.13 10.71
N VAL A 144 -14.21 -20.25 12.02
CA VAL A 144 -13.62 -19.34 13.01
C VAL A 144 -12.09 -19.43 12.97
N GLU A 145 -11.53 -20.63 12.90
CA GLU A 145 -10.08 -20.86 12.80
C GLU A 145 -9.52 -20.20 11.54
N THR A 146 -10.11 -20.43 10.36
CA THR A 146 -9.66 -19.80 9.11
C THR A 146 -9.71 -18.26 9.17
N VAL A 147 -10.74 -17.70 9.80
CA VAL A 147 -10.87 -16.23 9.96
C VAL A 147 -9.84 -15.69 10.95
N ASP A 148 -9.58 -16.39 12.04
CA ASP A 148 -8.58 -16.02 13.05
C ASP A 148 -7.16 -16.08 12.45
N GLU A 149 -6.85 -17.12 11.67
CA GLU A 149 -5.57 -17.26 10.95
C GLU A 149 -5.34 -16.09 9.98
N LEU A 150 -6.35 -15.76 9.16
CA LEU A 150 -6.27 -14.65 8.22
C LEU A 150 -6.08 -13.30 8.95
N THR A 151 -6.77 -13.12 10.09
CA THR A 151 -6.64 -11.92 10.92
C THR A 151 -5.27 -11.83 11.58
N GLY A 152 -4.69 -12.96 11.99
CA GLY A 152 -3.32 -13.04 12.49
C GLY A 152 -2.31 -12.60 11.43
N HIS A 153 -2.43 -13.14 10.22
CA HIS A 153 -1.56 -12.78 9.10
C HIS A 153 -1.63 -11.28 8.76
N LEU A 154 -2.83 -10.70 8.76
CA LEU A 154 -3.04 -9.26 8.59
C LEU A 154 -2.32 -8.43 9.66
N HIS A 155 -2.40 -8.83 10.92
CA HIS A 155 -1.71 -8.14 12.02
C HIS A 155 -0.20 -8.17 11.82
N ASP A 156 0.36 -9.33 11.50
CA ASP A 156 1.80 -9.50 11.29
C ASP A 156 2.30 -8.62 10.13
N GLN A 157 1.54 -8.55 9.03
CA GLN A 157 1.89 -7.70 7.89
C GLN A 157 1.81 -6.21 8.21
N LEU A 158 0.81 -5.79 9.00
CA LEU A 158 0.68 -4.41 9.47
C LEU A 158 1.86 -4.02 10.37
N ASP A 159 2.29 -4.92 11.26
CA ASP A 159 3.44 -4.69 12.12
C ASP A 159 4.75 -4.63 11.33
N GLN A 160 4.92 -5.50 10.34
CA GLN A 160 6.07 -5.42 9.42
C GLN A 160 6.09 -4.10 8.64
N THR A 161 4.93 -3.61 8.23
CA THR A 161 4.79 -2.33 7.51
C THR A 161 5.14 -1.14 8.40
N ARG A 162 4.77 -1.18 9.69
CA ARG A 162 5.17 -0.17 10.68
C ARG A 162 6.67 -0.17 10.89
N GLU A 163 7.27 -1.34 11.07
CA GLU A 163 8.72 -1.47 11.25
C GLU A 163 9.50 -0.94 10.04
N LEU A 164 8.98 -1.14 8.82
CA LEU A 164 9.56 -0.55 7.61
C LEU A 164 9.48 0.98 7.60
N GLN A 165 8.36 1.55 8.07
CA GLN A 165 8.21 3.01 8.20
C GLN A 165 9.20 3.57 9.22
N ASP A 166 9.30 2.95 10.40
CA ASP A 166 10.25 3.36 11.44
C ASP A 166 11.70 3.34 10.90
N ARG A 167 12.07 2.28 10.16
CA ARG A 167 13.38 2.18 9.52
C ARG A 167 13.62 3.25 8.45
N LEU A 168 12.59 3.64 7.70
CA LEU A 168 12.67 4.71 6.71
C LEU A 168 12.83 6.07 7.40
N GLU A 169 12.10 6.32 8.48
CA GLU A 169 12.23 7.54 9.29
C GLU A 169 13.64 7.67 9.85
N GLU A 170 14.18 6.63 10.50
CA GLU A 170 15.56 6.62 10.98
C GLU A 170 16.59 6.84 9.86
N GLN A 171 16.32 6.32 8.66
CA GLN A 171 17.21 6.52 7.51
C GLN A 171 17.18 7.97 7.02
N LEU A 172 16.01 8.58 6.97
CA LEU A 172 15.85 9.98 6.60
C LEU A 172 16.52 10.90 7.61
N GLU A 173 16.33 10.63 8.91
CA GLU A 173 16.93 11.42 9.98
C GLU A 173 18.46 11.38 9.91
N ARG A 174 19.05 10.18 9.75
CA ARG A 174 20.49 10.02 9.50
C ARG A 174 20.98 10.78 8.26
N GLN A 175 20.20 10.77 7.19
CA GLN A 175 20.56 11.45 5.95
C GLN A 175 20.50 12.97 6.11
N THR A 176 19.55 13.48 6.90
CA THR A 176 19.47 14.90 7.28
C THR A 176 20.67 15.30 8.14
N ASP A 177 21.02 14.51 9.14
CA ASP A 177 22.19 14.74 10.00
C ASP A 177 23.50 14.77 9.17
N ASP A 178 23.65 13.84 8.23
CA ASP A 178 24.81 13.79 7.33
C ASP A 178 24.93 15.05 6.46
N VAL A 179 23.79 15.59 5.98
CA VAL A 179 23.75 16.84 5.20
C VAL A 179 24.11 18.03 6.09
N GLU A 180 23.58 18.10 7.31
CA GLU A 180 23.88 19.16 8.26
C GLU A 180 25.37 19.20 8.60
N ALA A 181 25.97 18.04 8.89
CA ALA A 181 27.40 17.92 9.15
C ALA A 181 28.27 18.32 7.94
N LEU A 182 27.81 18.04 6.71
CA LEU A 182 28.50 18.46 5.50
C LEU A 182 28.45 19.98 5.31
N LEU A 183 27.31 20.60 5.60
CA LEU A 183 27.15 22.06 5.55
C LEU A 183 28.00 22.76 6.61
N GLU A 184 28.06 22.25 7.85
CA GLU A 184 28.95 22.77 8.89
C GLU A 184 30.42 22.70 8.45
N ARG A 185 30.86 21.54 7.94
CA ARG A 185 32.24 21.37 7.45
C ARG A 185 32.55 22.32 6.28
N GLN A 186 31.58 22.56 5.40
CA GLN A 186 31.75 23.52 4.30
C GLN A 186 31.88 24.96 4.82
N ALA A 187 31.09 25.34 5.83
CA ALA A 187 31.18 26.65 6.47
C ALA A 187 32.53 26.85 7.16
N GLU A 188 33.01 25.87 7.93
CA GLU A 188 34.35 25.89 8.54
C GLU A 188 35.47 26.03 7.49
N GLY A 189 35.33 25.34 6.35
CA GLY A 189 36.28 25.45 5.24
C GLY A 189 36.31 26.84 4.62
N ILE A 190 35.15 27.51 4.49
CA ILE A 190 35.06 28.89 4.01
C ILE A 190 35.74 29.84 5.00
N GLU A 191 35.51 29.67 6.30
CA GLU A 191 36.15 30.49 7.34
C GLU A 191 37.67 30.34 7.32
N GLN A 192 38.19 29.10 7.23
CA GLN A 192 39.63 28.87 7.11
C GLN A 192 40.22 29.50 5.84
N PHE A 193 39.51 29.40 4.71
CA PHE A 193 39.94 30.01 3.46
C PHE A 193 40.00 31.54 3.55
N GLN A 194 38.98 32.17 4.16
CA GLN A 194 38.99 33.62 4.42
C GLN A 194 40.14 34.03 5.35
N GLN A 195 40.45 33.21 6.35
CA GLN A 195 41.55 33.45 7.28
C GLN A 195 42.90 33.35 6.55
N GLN A 196 43.09 32.35 5.68
CA GLN A 196 44.27 32.22 4.82
C GLN A 196 44.44 33.42 3.88
N LEU A 197 43.35 33.90 3.25
CA LEU A 197 43.40 35.09 2.42
C LEU A 197 43.79 36.34 3.21
N THR A 198 43.30 36.46 4.44
CA THR A 198 43.65 37.58 5.32
C THR A 198 45.12 37.52 5.73
N GLU A 199 45.63 36.35 6.10
CA GLU A 199 47.05 36.16 6.42
C GLU A 199 47.97 36.42 5.20
N GLN A 200 47.58 35.95 4.01
CA GLN A 200 48.31 36.26 2.77
C GLN A 200 48.30 37.76 2.46
N ALA A 201 47.15 38.42 2.60
CA ALA A 201 47.05 39.86 2.39
C ALA A 201 47.91 40.64 3.39
N GLU A 202 47.94 40.24 4.67
CA GLU A 202 48.83 40.83 5.66
C GLU A 202 50.31 40.56 5.38
N ALA A 203 50.67 39.34 4.94
CA ALA A 203 52.04 39.00 4.58
C ALA A 203 52.54 39.82 3.39
N VAL A 204 51.71 39.94 2.35
CA VAL A 204 51.97 40.82 1.19
C VAL A 204 52.10 42.27 1.63
N THR A 205 51.26 42.74 2.55
CA THR A 205 51.34 44.12 3.09
C THR A 205 52.60 44.37 3.93
N ARG A 206 53.13 43.34 4.59
CA ARG A 206 54.31 43.44 5.47
C ARG A 206 55.64 43.40 4.70
N GLU A 207 55.66 42.84 3.49
CA GLU A 207 56.84 42.79 2.62
C GLU A 207 57.01 43.99 1.68
N ILE A 208 56.06 44.92 1.60
CA ILE A 208 56.22 46.15 0.80
C ILE A 208 56.99 47.20 1.62
N PRO A 209 58.25 47.54 1.28
CA PRO A 209 58.87 48.72 1.84
C PRO A 209 58.16 49.94 1.23
N ILE A 210 57.63 50.82 2.08
CA ILE A 210 57.15 52.14 1.62
C ILE A 210 58.37 52.93 1.16
N GLN A 211 58.72 52.80 -0.11
CA GLN A 211 59.64 53.68 -0.80
C GLN A 211 58.80 54.47 -1.80
N GLY A 212 58.60 55.74 -1.48
CA GLY A 212 57.72 56.60 -2.24
C GLY A 212 58.20 56.79 -3.67
N THR A 213 57.31 56.57 -4.62
CA THR A 213 57.14 57.37 -5.84
C THR A 213 55.76 57.07 -6.40
N ASN A 214 54.94 58.13 -6.44
CA ASN A 214 53.94 58.44 -7.45
C ASN A 214 53.89 57.46 -8.64
N GLU A 215 52.78 56.74 -8.81
CA GLU A 215 52.09 56.53 -10.10
C GLU A 215 50.82 55.68 -9.95
N SER A 216 49.76 56.13 -10.62
CA SER A 216 48.41 55.57 -10.59
C SER A 216 48.29 54.42 -11.59
N HIS A 217 48.35 53.15 -11.18
CA HIS A 217 48.04 52.03 -12.10
C HIS A 217 47.37 50.87 -11.37
N THR A 218 46.03 50.86 -11.33
CA THR A 218 45.24 49.63 -11.45
C THR A 218 44.84 49.50 -12.91
N ALA A 219 45.79 49.10 -13.75
CA ALA A 219 45.53 48.46 -15.02
C ALA A 219 46.11 47.05 -14.86
N ILE A 220 45.23 46.05 -14.91
CA ILE A 220 45.65 44.66 -15.04
C ILE A 220 46.49 44.61 -16.31
N GLU A 221 47.77 44.24 -16.21
CA GLU A 221 48.57 43.87 -17.39
C GLU A 221 47.93 42.62 -18.00
N THR A 222 46.93 42.82 -18.85
CA THR A 222 46.60 41.87 -19.91
C THR A 222 47.67 42.04 -20.97
N ASP A 223 48.33 40.94 -21.31
CA ASP A 223 49.21 40.87 -22.48
C ASP A 223 48.50 41.53 -23.68
N PRO A 224 48.99 42.68 -24.18
CA PRO A 224 48.27 43.47 -25.18
C PRO A 224 48.08 42.72 -26.50
N GLU A 225 48.78 41.60 -26.72
CA GLU A 225 48.67 40.79 -27.93
C GLU A 225 47.45 39.83 -27.94
N HIS A 226 46.84 39.56 -26.78
CA HIS A 226 45.73 38.57 -26.66
C HIS A 226 44.39 39.17 -26.19
N THR A 227 44.23 40.49 -26.32
CA THR A 227 42.96 41.18 -26.01
C THR A 227 42.11 41.38 -27.26
N LEU A 228 40.78 41.36 -27.10
CA LEU A 228 39.83 41.56 -28.20
C LEU A 228 39.93 42.94 -28.89
N GLU A 229 40.76 43.85 -28.38
CA GLU A 229 41.05 45.16 -28.97
C GLU A 229 41.95 45.06 -30.21
N SER A 230 42.69 43.96 -30.38
CA SER A 230 43.57 43.73 -31.53
C SER A 230 42.83 43.27 -32.79
N VAL A 231 41.59 42.79 -32.67
CA VAL A 231 40.78 42.30 -33.79
C VAL A 231 40.07 43.47 -34.47
N ALA A 232 40.34 43.67 -35.77
CA ALA A 232 39.81 44.80 -36.49
C ALA A 232 38.29 44.70 -36.68
N GLY A 233 37.56 45.68 -36.15
CA GLY A 233 36.11 45.78 -36.27
C GLY A 233 35.33 45.35 -35.03
N ILE A 234 36.01 44.93 -33.95
CA ILE A 234 35.39 44.77 -32.64
C ILE A 234 35.48 46.11 -31.88
N ASP A 235 34.33 46.74 -31.65
CA ASP A 235 34.25 47.97 -30.85
C ASP A 235 34.08 47.69 -29.34
N ALA A 236 34.09 48.75 -28.52
CA ALA A 236 33.93 48.61 -27.07
C ALA A 236 32.60 47.98 -26.66
N GLU A 237 31.50 48.30 -27.36
CA GLU A 237 30.17 47.77 -27.06
C GLU A 237 30.09 46.26 -27.35
N THR A 238 30.70 45.83 -28.44
CA THR A 238 30.80 44.43 -28.84
C THR A 238 31.65 43.64 -27.85
N ARG A 239 32.76 44.21 -27.36
CA ARG A 239 33.59 43.56 -26.33
C ARG A 239 32.85 43.38 -25.02
N ASP A 240 32.03 44.34 -24.60
CA ASP A 240 31.23 44.21 -23.39
C ASP A 240 30.21 43.07 -23.51
N LYS A 241 29.58 42.93 -24.69
CA LYS A 241 28.65 41.82 -24.99
C LYS A 241 29.35 40.46 -25.00
N LEU A 242 30.52 40.37 -25.65
CA LEU A 242 31.33 39.15 -25.68
C LEU A 242 31.84 38.78 -24.27
N SER A 243 32.30 39.74 -23.49
CA SER A 243 32.74 39.55 -22.11
C SER A 243 31.61 39.05 -21.20
N ALA A 244 30.39 39.59 -21.38
CA ALA A 244 29.20 39.10 -20.67
C ALA A 244 28.84 37.65 -21.01
N ALA A 245 29.19 37.19 -22.21
CA ALA A 245 29.07 35.80 -22.64
C ALA A 245 30.29 34.92 -22.25
N GLY A 246 31.24 35.46 -21.49
CA GLY A 246 32.45 34.75 -21.06
C GLY A 246 33.56 34.69 -22.12
N ILE A 247 33.44 35.45 -23.20
CA ILE A 247 34.41 35.56 -24.30
C ILE A 247 35.19 36.86 -24.09
N ALA A 248 36.22 36.83 -23.25
CA ALA A 248 36.97 38.04 -22.85
C ALA A 248 38.33 38.19 -23.57
N THR A 249 38.82 37.12 -24.18
CA THR A 249 40.15 37.07 -24.81
C THR A 249 40.09 36.57 -26.25
N VAL A 250 41.16 36.81 -27.01
CA VAL A 250 41.33 36.28 -28.38
C VAL A 250 41.25 34.75 -28.39
N ASP A 251 41.82 34.07 -27.39
CA ASP A 251 41.73 32.61 -27.24
C ASP A 251 40.30 32.11 -26.98
N ASP A 252 39.50 32.86 -26.21
CA ASP A 252 38.10 32.52 -25.99
C ASP A 252 37.27 32.69 -27.25
N LEU A 253 37.58 33.71 -28.07
CA LEU A 253 36.93 33.96 -29.36
C LEU A 253 37.18 32.81 -30.34
N ILE A 254 38.42 32.32 -30.42
CA ILE A 254 38.78 31.17 -31.25
C ILE A 254 38.09 29.88 -30.74
N ARG A 255 38.00 29.70 -29.41
CA ARG A 255 37.39 28.51 -28.81
C ARG A 255 35.86 28.48 -28.95
N ALA A 256 35.19 29.62 -28.86
CA ALA A 256 33.74 29.72 -28.92
C ALA A 256 33.19 29.37 -30.31
N GLY A 257 33.95 29.61 -31.38
CA GLY A 257 33.52 29.37 -32.75
C GLY A 257 32.53 30.41 -33.29
N PRO A 258 32.30 30.45 -34.61
CA PRO A 258 31.60 31.55 -35.28
C PRO A 258 30.12 31.67 -34.87
N GLU A 259 29.44 30.56 -34.61
CA GLU A 259 28.03 30.56 -34.18
C GLU A 259 27.85 31.20 -32.78
N ALA A 260 28.68 30.81 -31.81
CA ALA A 260 28.58 31.34 -30.44
C ALA A 260 29.03 32.80 -30.35
N VAL A 261 30.03 33.20 -31.14
CA VAL A 261 30.48 34.60 -31.24
C VAL A 261 29.41 35.47 -31.90
N ALA A 262 28.74 34.95 -32.94
CA ALA A 262 27.65 35.65 -33.61
C ALA A 262 26.45 35.88 -32.69
N GLU A 263 26.08 34.86 -31.91
CA GLU A 263 25.01 34.97 -30.91
C GLU A 263 25.37 35.94 -29.78
N ALA A 264 26.59 35.86 -29.24
CA ALA A 264 27.04 36.72 -28.15
C ALA A 264 27.15 38.19 -28.55
N ALA A 265 27.55 38.49 -29.78
CA ALA A 265 27.73 39.85 -30.28
C ALA A 265 26.52 40.42 -31.05
N ASP A 266 25.47 39.62 -31.28
CA ASP A 266 24.31 39.98 -32.13
C ASP A 266 24.73 40.41 -33.55
N ILE A 267 25.57 39.59 -34.19
CA ILE A 267 26.10 39.82 -35.54
C ILE A 267 25.86 38.61 -36.46
N SER A 268 26.11 38.77 -37.76
CA SER A 268 26.10 37.62 -38.69
C SER A 268 27.27 36.68 -38.45
N GLU A 269 27.03 35.38 -38.56
CA GLU A 269 28.06 34.31 -38.47
C GLU A 269 29.27 34.55 -39.39
N THR A 270 29.05 35.04 -40.61
CA THR A 270 30.14 35.41 -41.55
C THR A 270 31.07 36.49 -40.99
N ARG A 271 30.54 37.44 -40.21
CA ARG A 271 31.34 38.50 -39.58
C ARG A 271 32.09 37.98 -38.35
N ALA A 272 31.50 37.02 -37.63
CA ALA A 272 32.17 36.33 -36.54
C ALA A 272 33.31 35.44 -37.05
N GLU A 273 33.12 34.78 -38.20
CA GLU A 273 34.16 34.01 -38.89
C GLU A 273 35.33 34.90 -39.32
N ASP A 274 35.07 36.07 -39.91
CA ASP A 274 36.10 37.06 -40.24
C ASP A 274 36.92 37.52 -39.01
N TRP A 275 36.30 37.61 -37.83
CA TRP A 275 37.00 37.98 -36.59
C TRP A 275 37.84 36.83 -36.04
N ILE A 276 37.37 35.59 -36.16
CA ILE A 276 38.11 34.40 -35.72
C ILE A 276 39.30 34.14 -36.65
N GLU A 277 39.16 34.35 -37.95
CA GLU A 277 40.28 34.24 -38.90
C GLU A 277 41.35 35.30 -38.64
N GLN A 278 40.94 36.54 -38.34
CA GLN A 278 41.87 37.62 -37.95
C GLN A 278 42.56 37.35 -36.62
N ALA A 279 41.86 36.74 -35.67
CA ALA A 279 42.41 36.33 -34.37
C ALA A 279 43.46 35.20 -34.48
N GLN A 280 43.45 34.42 -35.57
CA GLN A 280 44.39 33.32 -35.82
C GLN A 280 45.62 33.73 -36.63
N ALA A 281 45.62 34.93 -37.22
CA ALA A 281 46.65 35.43 -38.15
C ALA A 281 47.80 36.14 -37.42
#